data_AF-A0A5B7Y7T0-F1
#
_entry.id   AF-A0A5B7Y7T0-F1
#
_cell.length_a   1.000
_cell.length_b   1.000
_cell.length_c   1.000
_cell.angle_alpha   90.00
_cell.angle_beta   90.00
_cell.angle_gamma   90.00
#
_symmetry.space_group_name_H-M   'P 1'
#
loop_
_entity.id
_entity.type
_entity.pdbx_description
1 polymer ?
#
loop_
_entity_poly.entity_id
_entity_poly.type
_entity_poly.pdbx_seq_one_letter_code
_entity_poly.pdbx_strand_id
1 'polypeptide(L)' 'MKKDEIKKYLETDLEFNVNGRGACFLSSVCVVGYDYEGQQFNTIDEAMEAKVFDGKSLVDIWDEVFPQVS' A
#
# COMPACT_ATOMS: atom_id res chain seq x y z
N MET A 1 8.55 -14.67 -0.90
CA MET A 1 7.49 -15.01 -1.88
C MET A 1 6.38 -13.99 -1.84
N LYS A 2 5.45 -13.99 -0.86
CA LYS A 2 4.32 -13.02 -0.86
C LYS A 2 4.77 -11.55 -0.99
N LYS A 3 5.76 -11.11 -0.20
CA LYS A 3 6.31 -9.74 -0.28
C LYS A 3 6.95 -9.41 -1.63
N ASP A 4 7.72 -10.34 -2.19
CA ASP A 4 8.39 -10.14 -3.49
C ASP A 4 7.39 -10.05 -4.65
N GLU A 5 6.26 -10.75 -4.53
CA GLU A 5 5.15 -10.65 -5.48
C GLU A 5 4.42 -9.31 -5.35
N ILE A 6 4.13 -8.88 -4.12
CA ILE A 6 3.52 -7.57 -3.84
C ILE A 6 4.38 -6.44 -4.43
N LYS A 7 5.69 -6.48 -4.20
CA LYS A 7 6.63 -5.45 -4.70
C LYS A 7 6.53 -5.18 -6.19
N LYS A 8 6.22 -6.19 -7.02
CA LYS A 8 6.05 -6.02 -8.47
C LYS A 8 4.91 -5.07 -8.81
N TYR A 9 3.86 -5.05 -8.00
CA TYR A 9 2.74 -4.12 -8.16
C TYR A 9 3.07 -2.73 -7.59
N LEU A 10 3.96 -2.66 -6.60
CA LEU A 10 4.42 -1.41 -5.98
C LEU A 10 5.51 -0.70 -6.78
N GLU A 11 5.91 -1.21 -7.95
CA GLU A 11 6.74 -0.45 -8.88
C GLU A 11 5.95 0.72 -9.51
N THR A 12 4.62 0.65 -9.48
CA THR A 12 3.70 1.68 -9.97
C THR A 12 2.83 2.22 -8.85
N ASP A 13 2.27 3.41 -9.06
CA ASP A 13 1.27 3.97 -8.15
C ASP A 13 0.01 3.09 -8.13
N LEU A 14 -0.52 2.85 -6.94
CA LEU A 14 -1.74 2.08 -6.71
C LEU A 14 -2.76 2.95 -6.00
N GLU A 15 -4.00 2.89 -6.48
CA GLU A 15 -5.17 3.44 -5.81
C GLU A 15 -6.15 2.29 -5.53
N PHE A 16 -6.66 2.21 -4.30
CA PHE A 16 -7.52 1.11 -3.86
C PHE A 16 -8.41 1.56 -2.69
N ASN A 17 -9.32 0.69 -2.24
CA ASN A 17 -10.18 0.96 -1.10
C ASN A 17 -9.93 -0.05 0.03
N VAL A 18 -9.91 0.45 1.26
CA VAL A 18 -9.83 -0.36 2.48
C VAL A 18 -10.92 0.13 3.43
N ASN A 19 -11.76 -0.78 3.92
CA ASN A 19 -12.88 -0.45 4.81
C ASN A 19 -13.81 0.67 4.28
N GLY A 20 -13.99 0.76 2.96
CA GLY A 20 -14.83 1.78 2.32
C GLY A 20 -14.20 3.17 2.23
N ARG A 21 -12.90 3.30 2.52
CA ARG A 21 -12.12 4.54 2.39
C ARG A 21 -11.12 4.40 1.24
N GLY A 22 -10.88 5.51 0.54
CA GLY A 22 -9.85 5.58 -0.49
C GLY A 22 -8.46 5.50 0.13
N ALA A 23 -7.56 4.76 -0.51
CA ALA A 23 -6.19 4.58 -0.10
C ALA A 23 -5.28 4.58 -1.31
N CYS A 24 -4.03 4.95 -1.11
CA CYS A 24 -3.03 4.89 -2.16
C CYS A 24 -1.68 4.40 -1.68
N PHE A 25 -0.90 3.91 -2.63
CA PHE A 25 0.53 3.74 -2.55
C PHE A 25 1.16 4.49 -3.74
N LEU A 26 2.05 5.44 -3.47
CA LEU A 26 2.75 6.20 -4.51
C LEU A 26 4.20 5.74 -4.59
N SER A 27 4.57 5.05 -5.67
CA SER A 27 5.85 4.34 -5.78
C SER A 27 7.03 5.29 -5.86
N SER A 28 6.89 6.40 -6.59
CA SER A 28 7.99 7.35 -6.82
C SER A 28 8.52 8.01 -5.55
N VAL A 29 7.69 8.09 -4.52
CA VAL A 29 8.01 8.76 -3.25
C VAL A 29 7.82 7.86 -2.02
N CYS A 30 7.44 6.59 -2.21
CA CYS A 30 7.17 5.64 -1.13
C CYS A 30 6.15 6.19 -0.11
N VAL A 31 5.04 6.75 -0.61
CA VAL A 31 3.94 7.24 0.24
C VAL A 31 2.85 6.18 0.32
N VAL A 32 2.31 5.94 1.51
CA VAL A 32 1.17 5.04 1.70
C VAL A 32 0.21 5.58 2.75
N GLY A 33 -1.09 5.41 2.54
CA GLY A 33 -2.11 5.79 3.53
C GLY A 33 -3.49 5.97 2.95
N TYR A 34 -4.39 6.49 3.79
CA TYR A 34 -5.76 6.82 3.43
C TYR A 34 -5.87 8.23 2.86
N ASP A 35 -6.71 8.42 1.85
CA ASP A 35 -7.15 9.71 1.33
C ASP A 35 -5.96 10.71 1.18
N TYR A 36 -5.97 11.82 1.93
CA TYR A 36 -4.93 12.85 1.95
C TYR A 36 -3.94 12.73 3.13
N GLU A 37 -3.99 11.62 3.89
CA GLU A 37 -3.21 11.37 5.11
C GLU A 37 -2.08 10.34 4.87
N GLY A 38 -1.45 10.40 3.69
CA GLY A 38 -0.33 9.52 3.34
C GLY A 38 0.92 9.79 4.19
N GLN A 39 1.62 8.71 4.57
CA GLN A 39 2.92 8.77 5.22
C GLN A 39 4.02 8.42 4.23
N GLN A 40 5.07 9.24 4.18
CA GLN A 40 6.23 9.03 3.33
C GLN A 40 7.31 8.20 4.03
N PHE A 41 7.90 7.26 3.31
CA PHE A 41 8.99 6.40 3.79
C PHE A 41 10.22 6.49 2.88
N ASN A 42 11.36 5.94 3.32
CA ASN A 42 12.59 5.95 2.53
C ASN A 42 12.64 4.81 1.51
N THR A 43 11.87 3.73 1.76
CA THR A 43 11.87 2.54 0.91
C THR A 43 10.47 1.97 0.74
N ILE A 44 10.27 1.23 -0.36
CA ILE A 44 9.04 0.46 -0.61
C ILE A 44 8.81 -0.56 0.51
N ASP A 45 9.89 -1.17 1.03
CA ASP A 45 9.80 -2.12 2.14
C ASP A 45 9.21 -1.48 3.41
N GLU A 46 9.70 -0.30 3.78
CA GLU A 46 9.17 0.44 4.93
C GLU A 46 7.70 0.81 4.74
N ALA A 47 7.33 1.35 3.58
CA ALA A 47 5.96 1.73 3.28
C ALA A 47 5.02 0.50 3.25
N MET A 48 5.43 -0.60 2.65
CA MET A 48 4.63 -1.82 2.56
C MET A 48 4.35 -2.44 3.93
N GLU A 49 5.27 -2.34 4.89
CA GLU A 49 5.11 -2.84 6.27
C GLU A 49 4.48 -1.80 7.21
N ALA A 50 4.31 -0.56 6.78
CA ALA A 50 3.80 0.52 7.61
C ALA A 50 2.35 0.25 8.03
N LYS A 51 2.08 0.30 9.34
CA LYS A 51 0.76 0.00 9.93
C LYS A 51 -0.22 1.18 9.81
N VAL A 52 -0.45 1.65 8.59
CA VAL A 52 -1.25 2.84 8.30
C VAL A 52 -2.75 2.53 8.08
N PHE A 53 -3.11 1.26 7.89
CA PHE A 53 -4.49 0.82 7.65
C PHE A 53 -5.11 0.23 8.92
N ASP A 54 -5.56 1.08 9.84
CA ASP A 54 -6.19 0.66 11.10
C ASP A 54 -5.30 -0.30 11.92
N GLY A 55 -3.99 -0.04 11.92
CA GLY A 55 -2.99 -0.88 12.58
C GLY A 55 -2.48 -2.07 11.74
N LYS A 56 -2.96 -2.21 10.49
CA LYS A 56 -2.48 -3.19 9.51
C LYS A 56 -1.59 -2.55 8.45
N SER A 57 -0.68 -3.35 7.91
CA SER A 57 0.19 -3.01 6.80
C SER A 57 -0.44 -3.34 5.44
N LEU A 58 0.17 -2.86 4.35
CA LEU A 58 -0.24 -3.24 3.00
C LEU A 58 -0.12 -4.75 2.76
N VAL A 59 0.88 -5.40 3.38
CA VAL A 59 1.05 -6.87 3.31
C VAL A 59 -0.13 -7.59 3.98
N ASP A 60 -0.60 -7.07 5.11
CA ASP A 60 -1.68 -7.68 5.89
C ASP A 60 -3.02 -7.62 5.15
N ILE A 61 -3.27 -6.52 4.42
CA ILE A 61 -4.51 -6.32 3.66
C ILE A 61 -4.39 -6.71 2.18
N TRP A 62 -3.25 -7.26 1.76
CA TRP A 62 -2.97 -7.46 0.33
C TRP A 62 -4.04 -8.32 -0.36
N ASP A 63 -4.60 -9.31 0.31
CA ASP A 63 -5.61 -10.18 -0.28
C ASP A 63 -6.94 -9.43 -0.56
N GLU A 64 -7.19 -8.32 0.14
CA GLU A 64 -8.32 -7.40 -0.09
C GLU A 64 -8.01 -6.37 -1.19
N VAL A 65 -6.74 -5.95 -1.31
CA VAL A 65 -6.26 -4.95 -2.27
C VAL A 65 -6.02 -5.55 -3.65
N PHE A 66 -5.46 -6.76 -3.71
CA PHE A 66 -5.05 -7.43 -4.94
C PHE A 66 -6.15 -7.48 -6.02
N PRO A 67 -7.43 -7.78 -5.71
CA PRO A 67 -8.50 -7.76 -6.71
C PRO A 67 -8.87 -6.37 -7.26
N GLN A 68 -8.41 -5.30 -6.61
CA GLN A 68 -8.70 -3.91 -6.97
C GLN A 68 -7.63 -3.29 -7.86
N VAL A 69 -6.42 -3.85 -7.83
CA VAL A 69 -5.27 -3.38 -8.60
C VAL A 69 -5.10 -4.25 -9.85
N SER A 70 -5.01 -3.63 -11.03
CA SER A 70 -4.91 -4.29 -12.33
C SER A 70 -3.50 -4.27 -12.89
#